data_AF-A0A969EA68-F1
#
_entry.id   AF-A0A969EA68-F1
#
_cell.length_a   1.000
_cell.length_b   1.000
_cell.length_c   1.000
_cell.angle_alpha   90.00
_cell.angle_beta   90.00
_cell.angle_gamma   90.00
#
_symmetry.space_group_name_H-M   'P 1'
#
loop_
_entity.id
_entity.type
_entity.pdbx_description
1 polymer ?
#
loop_
_entity_poly.entity_id
_entity_poly.type
_entity_poly.pdbx_seq_one_letter_code
_entity_poly.pdbx_strand_id
1 'polypeptide(L)'
;MFPNAAIVFDRFHVMKAVNLELNKIRNQVGVKNKNSKYILLKNGVDLTVAQKEKLSLIFQHSNRLRKAYGLKEGFREIYELRINIEEGKKKFNLWLDKAKTVYCDVITTIRNHLEGICNYFISRTTSGVMEGINNKCE
;
A
#
# COMPACT_ATOMS: atom_id res chain seq x y z
N MET A 1 10.83 10.64 -21.12
CA MET A 1 11.82 10.18 -20.12
C MET A 1 11.94 11.28 -19.09
N PHE A 2 11.62 11.04 -17.82
CA PHE A 2 11.83 12.02 -16.75
C PHE A 2 13.04 11.54 -15.91
N PRO A 3 14.23 12.13 -16.07
CA PRO A 3 15.47 11.53 -15.59
C PRO A 3 15.92 12.00 -14.20
N ASN A 4 15.10 12.73 -13.42
CA ASN A 4 15.43 13.14 -12.06
C ASN A 4 14.17 13.57 -11.30
N ALA A 5 13.15 12.72 -11.29
CA ALA A 5 12.04 12.96 -10.39
C ALA A 5 12.56 12.76 -8.98
N ALA A 6 12.87 13.85 -8.28
CA ALA A 6 12.74 13.92 -6.84
C ALA A 6 11.27 13.66 -6.54
N ILE A 7 10.87 12.39 -6.63
CA ILE A 7 9.51 11.94 -6.36
C ILE A 7 9.33 12.24 -4.88
N VAL A 8 8.60 13.31 -4.58
CA VAL A 8 8.02 13.49 -3.26
C VAL A 8 7.09 12.28 -3.10
N PHE A 9 7.57 11.24 -2.42
CA PHE A 9 6.84 10.00 -2.18
C PHE A 9 5.72 10.28 -1.17
N ASP A 10 4.68 10.94 -1.66
CA ASP A 10 3.43 11.07 -0.95
C ASP A 10 2.74 9.70 -0.88
N ARG A 11 1.87 9.50 0.11
CA ARG A 11 1.07 8.28 0.33
C ARG A 11 0.50 7.72 -0.97
N PHE A 12 -0.01 8.58 -1.85
CA PHE A 12 -0.58 8.17 -3.14
C PHE A 12 0.44 7.52 -4.08
N HIS A 13 1.65 8.08 -4.18
CA HIS A 13 2.71 7.54 -5.03
C HIS A 13 3.17 6.18 -4.53
N VAL A 14 3.36 6.04 -3.22
CA VAL A 14 3.79 4.76 -2.64
C VAL A 14 2.71 3.69 -2.80
N MET A 15 1.45 4.05 -2.52
CA MET A 15 0.34 3.10 -2.66
C MET A 15 0.11 2.70 -4.12
N LYS A 16 0.34 3.60 -5.08
CA LYS A 16 0.35 3.29 -6.51
C LYS A 16 1.45 2.28 -6.87
N ALA A 17 2.65 2.44 -6.31
CA ALA A 17 3.76 1.50 -6.53
C ALA A 17 3.48 0.11 -5.94
N VAL A 18 2.93 0.03 -4.72
CA VAL A 18 2.49 -1.23 -4.10
C VAL A 18 1.39 -1.90 -4.93
N ASN A 19 0.40 -1.14 -5.40
CA ASN A 19 -0.66 -1.67 -6.28
C ASN A 19 -0.11 -2.19 -7.62
N LEU A 20 0.91 -1.54 -8.17
CA LEU A 20 1.57 -2.00 -9.39
C LEU A 20 2.25 -3.36 -9.19
N GLU A 21 3.00 -3.52 -8.10
CA GLU A 21 3.60 -4.80 -7.73
C GLU A 21 2.55 -5.88 -7.44
N LEU A 22 1.47 -5.54 -6.72
CA LEU A 22 0.36 -6.47 -6.49
C LEU A 22 -0.22 -6.98 -7.82
N ASN A 23 -0.36 -6.09 -8.81
CA ASN A 23 -0.81 -6.45 -10.14
C ASN A 23 0.22 -7.30 -10.91
N LYS A 24 1.53 -7.09 -10.71
CA LYS A 24 2.58 -7.98 -11.24
C LYS A 24 2.46 -9.37 -10.66
N ILE A 25 2.34 -9.50 -9.32
CA ILE A 25 2.16 -10.79 -8.63
C ILE A 25 0.89 -11.48 -9.12
N ARG A 26 -0.22 -10.74 -9.23
CA ARG A 26 -1.49 -11.25 -9.79
C ARG A 26 -1.32 -11.86 -11.18
N ASN A 27 -0.58 -11.19 -12.07
CA ASN A 27 -0.28 -11.71 -13.39
C ASN A 27 0.64 -12.96 -13.34
N GLN A 28 1.62 -12.98 -12.45
CA GLN A 28 2.52 -14.14 -12.26
C GLN A 28 1.79 -15.38 -11.78
N VAL A 29 0.78 -15.23 -10.91
CA VAL A 29 -0.02 -16.36 -10.40
C VAL A 29 -1.14 -16.79 -11.36
N GLY A 30 -1.16 -16.27 -12.59
CA GLY A 30 -2.13 -16.64 -13.62
C GLY A 30 -3.53 -16.04 -13.44
N VAL A 31 -3.74 -15.13 -12.48
CA VAL A 31 -5.05 -14.50 -12.22
C VAL A 31 -5.29 -13.35 -13.20
N LYS A 32 -5.64 -13.69 -14.44
CA LYS A 32 -5.86 -12.70 -15.53
C LYS A 32 -7.23 -12.02 -15.50
N ASN A 33 -8.16 -12.48 -14.67
CA ASN A 33 -9.52 -11.96 -14.60
C ASN A 33 -9.56 -10.47 -14.25
N LYS A 34 -10.20 -9.65 -15.10
CA LYS A 34 -10.39 -8.21 -14.86
C LYS A 34 -11.14 -7.96 -13.54
N ASN A 35 -12.15 -8.77 -13.23
CA ASN A 35 -12.88 -8.69 -11.96
C ASN A 35 -11.97 -8.87 -10.74
N SER A 36 -11.04 -9.82 -10.77
CA SER A 36 -10.08 -10.03 -9.67
C SER A 36 -9.17 -8.82 -9.47
N LYS A 37 -8.78 -8.11 -10.55
CA LYS A 37 -8.01 -6.86 -10.45
C LYS A 37 -8.74 -5.81 -9.62
N TYR A 38 -10.02 -5.56 -9.91
CA TYR A 38 -10.80 -4.54 -9.20
C TYR A 38 -10.98 -4.91 -7.73
N ILE A 39 -11.24 -6.18 -7.42
CA ILE A 39 -11.41 -6.66 -6.03
C ILE A 39 -10.09 -6.53 -5.25
N LEU A 40 -8.94 -6.84 -5.86
CA LEU A 40 -7.62 -6.70 -5.23
C LEU A 40 -7.17 -5.23 -5.04
N LEU A 41 -7.56 -4.35 -5.97
CA LEU A 41 -7.26 -2.93 -5.88
C LEU A 41 -8.18 -2.21 -4.89
N LYS A 42 -9.40 -2.70 -4.67
CA LYS A 42 -10.30 -2.18 -3.65
C LYS A 42 -9.71 -2.35 -2.24
N ASN A 43 -10.16 -1.50 -1.34
CA ASN A 43 -9.84 -1.60 0.07
C ASN A 43 -10.64 -2.73 0.70
N GLY A 44 -10.07 -3.48 1.64
CA GLY A 44 -10.76 -4.62 2.28
C GLY A 44 -12.06 -4.23 2.97
N VAL A 45 -12.09 -3.01 3.51
CA VAL A 45 -13.26 -2.40 4.17
C VAL A 45 -14.39 -2.09 3.19
N ASP A 46 -14.08 -1.87 1.91
CA ASP A 46 -15.02 -1.46 0.85
C ASP A 46 -15.51 -2.64 -0.01
N LEU A 47 -15.04 -3.85 0.31
CA LEU A 47 -15.48 -5.07 -0.36
C LEU A 47 -16.79 -5.57 0.23
N THR A 48 -17.75 -5.89 -0.64
CA THR A 48 -18.99 -6.57 -0.24
C THR A 48 -18.69 -8.00 0.21
N VAL A 49 -19.63 -8.63 0.94
CA VAL A 49 -19.48 -10.02 1.42
C VAL A 49 -19.14 -10.97 0.26
N ALA A 50 -19.90 -10.90 -0.84
CA ALA A 50 -19.65 -11.70 -2.03
C ALA A 50 -18.26 -11.44 -2.68
N GLN A 51 -17.76 -10.21 -2.62
CA GLN A 51 -16.42 -9.88 -3.11
C GLN A 51 -15.34 -10.41 -2.18
N LYS A 52 -15.55 -10.36 -0.85
CA LYS A 52 -14.63 -10.94 0.14
C LYS A 52 -14.54 -12.45 -0.02
N GLU A 53 -15.64 -13.15 -0.29
CA GLU A 53 -15.62 -14.58 -0.57
C GLU A 53 -14.83 -14.91 -1.85
N LYS A 54 -15.06 -14.17 -2.94
CA LYS A 54 -14.25 -14.30 -4.16
C LYS A 54 -12.76 -14.02 -3.92
N LEU A 55 -12.45 -13.00 -3.11
CA LEU A 55 -11.08 -12.67 -2.73
C LEU A 55 -10.44 -13.82 -1.94
N SER A 56 -11.17 -14.39 -0.97
CA SER A 56 -10.75 -15.58 -0.21
C SER A 56 -10.48 -16.79 -1.10
N LEU A 57 -11.33 -17.05 -2.11
CA LEU A 57 -11.11 -18.11 -3.09
C LEU A 57 -9.83 -17.87 -3.91
N ILE A 58 -9.60 -16.64 -4.36
CA ILE A 58 -8.37 -16.25 -5.06
C ILE A 58 -7.14 -16.46 -4.16
N PHE A 59 -7.27 -16.15 -2.87
CA PHE A 59 -6.22 -16.34 -1.87
C PHE A 59 -5.92 -17.80 -1.56
N GLN A 60 -6.90 -18.69 -1.63
CA GLN A 60 -6.66 -20.14 -1.54
C GLN A 60 -5.83 -20.64 -2.73
N HIS A 61 -6.03 -20.05 -3.91
CA HIS A 61 -5.26 -20.37 -5.10
C HIS A 61 -3.81 -19.87 -5.04
N SER A 62 -3.56 -18.75 -4.34
CA SER A 62 -2.21 -18.23 -4.19
C SER A 62 -1.97 -17.55 -2.83
N ASN A 63 -1.22 -18.24 -1.97
CA ASN A 63 -0.73 -17.70 -0.71
C ASN A 63 0.16 -16.45 -0.91
N ARG A 64 0.89 -16.38 -2.03
CA ARG A 64 1.73 -15.21 -2.35
C ARG A 64 0.87 -13.96 -2.58
N LEU A 65 -0.22 -14.11 -3.33
CA LEU A 65 -1.16 -13.01 -3.58
C LEU A 65 -1.89 -12.59 -2.30
N ARG A 66 -2.26 -13.54 -1.44
CA ARG A 66 -2.83 -13.27 -0.11
C ARG A 66 -1.90 -12.42 0.75
N LYS A 67 -0.61 -12.81 0.85
CA LYS A 67 0.39 -12.05 1.60
C LYS A 67 0.57 -10.65 1.01
N ALA A 68 0.66 -10.53 -0.32
CA ALA A 68 0.78 -9.25 -1.02
C ALA A 68 -0.37 -8.29 -0.67
N TYR A 69 -1.61 -8.79 -0.70
CA TYR A 69 -2.79 -8.01 -0.34
C TYR A 69 -2.78 -7.61 1.15
N GLY A 70 -2.48 -8.54 2.06
CA GLY A 70 -2.38 -8.22 3.49
C GLY A 70 -1.32 -7.16 3.79
N LEU A 71 -0.20 -7.18 3.07
CA LEU A 71 0.83 -6.14 3.17
C LEU A 71 0.30 -4.80 2.68
N LYS A 72 -0.41 -4.73 1.55
CA LYS A 72 -1.04 -3.49 1.08
C LYS A 72 -1.97 -2.90 2.15
N GLU A 73 -2.83 -3.72 2.75
CA GLU A 73 -3.75 -3.26 3.80
C GLU A 73 -3.00 -2.82 5.06
N GLY A 74 -1.99 -3.57 5.50
CA GLY A 74 -1.15 -3.18 6.65
C GLY A 74 -0.38 -1.88 6.40
N PHE A 75 0.07 -1.63 5.16
CA PHE A 75 0.71 -0.37 4.79
C PHE A 75 -0.27 0.79 4.94
N ARG A 76 -1.50 0.63 4.43
CA ARG A 76 -2.56 1.62 4.57
C ARG A 76 -2.91 1.87 6.05
N GLU A 77 -3.04 0.82 6.83
CA GLU A 77 -3.38 0.92 8.26
C GLU A 77 -2.34 1.77 9.01
N ILE A 78 -1.04 1.58 8.71
CA ILE A 78 0.04 2.40 9.27
C ILE A 78 -0.17 3.90 9.00
N TYR A 79 -0.64 4.28 7.81
CA TYR A 79 -0.99 5.68 7.50
C TYR A 79 -2.26 6.18 8.19
N GLU A 80 -3.18 5.29 8.54
CA GLU A 80 -4.42 5.65 9.22
C GLU A 80 -4.19 5.91 10.72
N LEU A 81 -3.18 5.26 11.31
CA LEU A 81 -2.74 5.49 12.68
C LEU A 81 -2.29 6.95 12.92
N ARG A 82 -2.66 7.48 14.09
CA ARG A 82 -2.17 8.78 14.60
C ARG A 82 -0.93 8.52 15.47
N ILE A 83 0.23 8.47 14.83
CA ILE A 83 1.52 8.20 15.49
C ILE A 83 2.56 9.22 15.06
N ASN A 84 3.61 9.38 15.87
CA ASN A 84 4.74 10.25 15.56
C ASN A 84 5.63 9.65 14.45
N ILE A 85 6.49 10.48 13.84
CA ILE A 85 7.44 10.07 12.79
C ILE A 85 8.24 8.83 13.21
N GLU A 86 8.76 8.81 14.44
CA GLU A 86 9.62 7.73 14.93
C GLU A 86 8.87 6.39 15.01
N GLU A 87 7.65 6.42 15.54
CA GLU A 87 6.78 5.24 15.60
C GLU A 87 6.33 4.81 14.19
N GLY A 88 6.06 5.77 13.31
CA GLY A 88 5.79 5.53 11.89
C GLY A 88 6.98 4.86 11.19
N LYS A 89 8.20 5.36 11.40
CA LYS A 89 9.45 4.78 10.88
C LYS A 89 9.63 3.34 11.37
N LYS A 90 9.38 3.06 12.66
CA LYS A 90 9.46 1.69 13.20
C LYS A 90 8.44 0.76 12.55
N LYS A 91 7.18 1.19 12.44
CA LYS A 91 6.12 0.38 11.81
C LYS A 91 6.37 0.16 10.32
N PHE A 92 6.82 1.17 9.60
CA PHE A 92 7.21 1.01 8.20
C PHE A 92 8.43 0.11 8.05
N ASN A 93 9.43 0.18 8.92
CA ASN A 93 10.55 -0.78 8.88
C ASN A 93 10.09 -2.22 9.10
N LEU A 94 9.23 -2.45 10.09
CA LEU A 94 8.64 -3.78 10.31
C LEU A 94 7.83 -4.25 9.10
N TRP A 95 7.10 -3.34 8.48
CA TRP A 95 6.37 -3.61 7.25
C TRP A 95 7.30 -3.94 6.08
N LEU A 96 8.39 -3.18 5.90
CA LEU A 96 9.40 -3.40 4.85
C LEU A 96 10.04 -4.78 4.98
N ASP A 97 10.31 -5.24 6.21
CA ASP A 97 10.86 -6.56 6.46
C ASP A 97 9.91 -7.68 6.00
N LYS A 98 8.64 -7.58 6.42
CA LYS A 98 7.59 -8.52 5.96
C LYS A 98 7.40 -8.44 4.45
N ALA A 99 7.42 -7.23 3.90
CA ALA A 99 7.11 -6.97 2.52
C ALA A 99 8.25 -7.37 1.57
N LYS A 100 9.51 -7.35 2.00
CA LYS A 100 10.68 -7.84 1.24
C LYS A 100 10.50 -9.27 0.73
N THR A 101 9.75 -10.10 1.45
CA THR A 101 9.50 -11.51 1.07
C THR A 101 8.52 -11.66 -0.10
N VAL A 102 7.76 -10.61 -0.43
CA VAL A 102 6.69 -10.63 -1.43
C VAL A 102 6.97 -9.64 -2.55
N TYR A 103 7.31 -8.42 -2.16
CA TYR A 103 7.63 -7.26 -2.96
C TYR A 103 9.15 -7.03 -2.91
N CYS A 104 9.86 -7.26 -4.01
CA CYS A 104 11.32 -7.04 -4.03
C CYS A 104 11.67 -5.63 -4.52
N ASP A 105 10.95 -5.12 -5.51
CA ASP A 105 11.35 -3.97 -6.30
C ASP A 105 10.94 -2.65 -5.61
N VAL A 106 9.72 -2.61 -5.06
CA VAL A 106 9.20 -1.40 -4.40
C VAL A 106 9.81 -1.16 -3.01
N ILE A 107 10.31 -2.19 -2.35
CA ILE A 107 10.83 -2.11 -0.97
C ILE A 107 12.10 -1.29 -0.89
N THR A 108 13.00 -1.45 -1.86
CA THR A 108 14.21 -0.62 -1.96
C THR A 108 13.84 0.84 -2.14
N THR A 109 12.86 1.11 -3.02
CA THR A 109 12.35 2.46 -3.27
C THR A 109 11.73 3.07 -2.01
N ILE A 110 10.82 2.36 -1.34
CA ILE A 110 10.17 2.84 -0.11
C ILE A 110 11.20 3.08 0.99
N ARG A 111 12.20 2.20 1.12
CA ARG A 111 13.28 2.34 2.11
C ARG A 111 14.09 3.61 1.86
N ASN A 112 14.46 3.90 0.61
CA ASN A 112 15.23 5.10 0.26
C ASN A 112 14.44 6.39 0.53
N HIS A 113 13.11 6.34 0.42
CA HIS A 113 12.24 7.50 0.61
C HIS A 113 11.46 7.47 1.94
N LEU A 114 11.83 6.58 2.87
CA LEU A 114 11.15 6.37 4.14
C LEU A 114 11.05 7.66 4.95
N GLU A 115 12.09 8.50 4.90
CA GLU A 115 12.12 9.77 5.62
C GLU A 115 11.06 10.74 5.12
N GLY A 116 10.93 10.92 3.80
CA GLY A 116 9.89 11.74 3.20
C GLY A 116 8.49 11.17 3.43
N ILE A 117 8.35 9.85 3.44
CA ILE A 117 7.09 9.17 3.77
C ILE A 117 6.68 9.46 5.22
N CYS A 118 7.63 9.42 6.16
CA CYS A 118 7.32 9.64 7.58
C CYS A 118 7.04 11.11 7.90
N ASN A 119 7.47 12.06 7.05
CA ASN A 119 7.05 13.46 7.15
C ASN A 119 5.52 13.62 7.02
N TYR A 120 4.81 12.67 6.40
CA TYR A 120 3.35 12.64 6.39
C TYR A 120 2.74 12.68 7.80
N PHE A 121 3.37 12.01 8.77
CA PHE A 121 2.89 11.97 10.15
C PHE A 121 3.04 13.32 10.87
N ILE A 122 4.06 14.12 10.51
CA ILE A 122 4.26 15.47 11.05
C ILE A 122 3.06 16.34 10.70
N SER A 123 2.72 16.37 9.41
CA SER A 123 1.60 17.18 8.92
C SER A 123 0.29 16.75 9.58
N ARG A 124 0.08 15.46 9.85
CA ARG A 124 -1.12 14.94 10.53
C ARG A 124 -1.19 15.28 12.02
N THR A 125 -0.06 15.28 12.73
CA THR A 125 -0.01 15.68 14.15
C THR A 125 -0.26 17.18 14.29
N THR A 126 0.30 18.00 13.40
CA THR A 126 0.08 19.46 13.38
C THR A 126 -1.30 19.84 12.84
N SER A 127 -1.83 19.11 11.84
CA SER A 127 -3.18 19.29 11.30
C SER A 127 -4.25 18.44 12.01
N GLY A 128 -3.98 17.95 13.23
CA GLY A 128 -4.91 17.11 14.02
C GLY A 128 -6.26 17.77 14.38
N VAL A 129 -6.50 19.00 13.91
CA VAL A 129 -7.73 19.79 14.04
C VAL A 129 -8.51 19.94 12.72
N MET A 130 -8.04 19.42 11.57
CA MET A 130 -8.86 19.44 10.36
C MET A 130 -9.28 18.03 9.92
N GLU A 131 -10.58 17.81 10.13
CA GLU A 131 -11.42 16.75 9.60
C GLU A 131 -11.10 16.40 8.15
N GLY A 132 -11.31 15.12 7.82
CA GLY A 132 -10.88 14.55 6.56
C GLY A 132 -11.48 15.21 5.33
N ILE A 133 -10.62 15.70 4.43
CA ILE A 133 -10.92 15.95 3.02
C ILE A 133 -9.63 15.62 2.26
N ASN A 134 -9.51 14.43 1.69
CA ASN A 134 -9.79 14.13 0.28
C ASN A 134 -8.99 14.99 -0.71
N ASN A 135 -8.14 14.31 -1.48
CA ASN A 135 -7.83 14.55 -2.88
C ASN A 135 -8.35 15.87 -3.46
N LYS A 136 -7.45 16.82 -3.72
CA LYS A 136 -7.62 17.79 -4.81
C LYS A 136 -6.35 17.82 -5.64
N CYS A 137 -6.37 16.99 -6.67
CA CYS A 137 -5.83 17.35 -7.97
C CYS A 137 -6.72 18.48 -8.51
N GLU A 138 -6.11 19.43 -9.21
CA GLU A 138 -6.66 20.70 -9.76
C GLU A 138 -6.50 21.94 -8.86
#